data_AF-R7TP16-F1
#
_entry.id   AF-R7TP16-F1
#
_cell.length_a   1.000
_cell.length_b   1.000
_cell.length_c   1.000
_cell.angle_alpha   90.00
_cell.angle_beta   90.00
_cell.angle_gamma   90.00
#
_symmetry.space_group_name_H-M   'P 1'
#
loop_
_entity.id
_entity.type
_entity.pdbx_description
1 polymer ?
#
loop_
_entity_poly.entity_id
_entity_poly.type
_entity_poly.pdbx_seq_one_letter_code
_entity_poly.pdbx_strand_id
1 'polypeptide(L)'
;MVAEQSQEFEWYDYLIFVVTLMAALGIGVYYALSGNRNATTKSYLTADRSLAVIPVALSMFMSYISAILVLGNTAEMYTFGANQWFAALGSSIAYGLSAIIFVPLFFPLKITSAFEVEMVSIQRTKSAN
;
A
#
# COMPACT_ATOMS: atom_id res chain seq x y z
N MET A 1 -20.64 -29.23 9.02
CA MET A 1 -20.26 -28.86 10.41
C MET A 1 -18.80 -28.43 10.34
N VAL A 2 -18.55 -27.12 10.27
CA VAL A 2 -17.17 -26.59 10.33
C VAL A 2 -16.77 -26.73 11.79
N ALA A 3 -15.82 -27.60 12.08
CA ALA A 3 -15.27 -27.73 13.41
C ALA A 3 -14.60 -26.40 13.76
N GLU A 4 -15.15 -25.70 14.75
CA GLU A 4 -14.49 -24.57 15.40
C GLU A 4 -13.27 -25.17 16.13
N GLN A 5 -12.12 -25.14 15.45
CA GLN A 5 -10.84 -25.50 16.06
C GLN A 5 -10.49 -24.38 17.04
N SER A 6 -10.85 -24.55 18.31
CA SER A 6 -10.30 -23.76 19.40
C SER A 6 -8.83 -24.16 19.59
N GLN A 7 -7.99 -23.72 18.67
CA GLN A 7 -6.55 -23.77 18.84
C GLN A 7 -6.22 -22.73 19.91
N GLU A 8 -6.12 -23.18 21.16
CA GLU A 8 -5.69 -22.30 22.24
C GLU A 8 -4.29 -21.77 21.89
N PHE A 9 -4.15 -20.45 21.90
CA PHE A 9 -2.88 -19.79 21.59
C PHE A 9 -1.81 -20.34 22.54
N GLU A 10 -0.80 -21.00 21.99
CA GLU A 10 0.32 -21.44 22.79
C GLU A 10 1.13 -20.23 23.24
N TRP A 11 1.89 -20.38 24.33
CA TRP A 11 2.70 -19.28 24.87
C TRP A 11 3.69 -18.70 23.83
N TYR A 12 4.11 -19.51 22.86
CA TYR A 12 4.94 -19.08 21.74
C TYR A 12 4.23 -18.09 20.80
N ASP A 13 2.94 -18.28 20.53
CA ASP A 13 2.18 -17.40 19.64
C ASP A 13 2.03 -16.00 20.27
N TYR A 14 1.80 -15.96 21.59
CA TYR A 14 1.80 -14.71 22.35
C TYR A 14 3.15 -14.00 22.32
N LEU A 15 4.26 -14.74 22.45
CA LEU A 15 5.60 -14.16 22.35
C LEU A 15 5.85 -13.54 20.97
N ILE A 16 5.53 -14.25 19.89
CA ILE A 16 5.71 -13.75 18.52
C ILE A 16 4.84 -12.50 18.29
N PHE A 17 3.60 -12.50 18.78
CA PHE A 17 2.70 -11.35 18.69
C PHE A 17 3.28 -10.12 19.40
N VAL A 18 3.72 -10.27 20.65
CA VAL A 18 4.30 -9.17 21.44
C VAL A 18 5.59 -8.67 20.81
N VAL A 19 6.48 -9.56 20.37
CA VAL A 19 7.74 -9.17 19.72
C VAL A 19 7.48 -8.41 18.42
N THR A 20 6.54 -8.86 17.59
CA THR A 20 6.20 -8.19 16.32
C THR A 20 5.59 -6.81 16.58
N LEU A 21 4.71 -6.70 17.58
CA LEU A 21 4.12 -5.43 18.00
C LEU A 21 5.19 -4.46 18.52
N MET A 22 6.09 -4.94 19.38
CA MET A 22 7.20 -4.15 19.90
C MET A 22 8.18 -3.73 18.81
N ALA A 23 8.42 -4.56 17.80
CA ALA A 23 9.24 -4.20 16.65
C ALA A 23 8.59 -3.06 15.83
N ALA A 24 7.29 -3.17 15.54
CA ALA A 24 6.55 -2.13 14.81
C ALA A 24 6.51 -0.80 15.58
N LEU A 25 6.23 -0.86 16.89
CA LEU A 25 6.26 0.31 17.77
C LEU A 25 7.68 0.88 17.90
N GLY A 26 8.69 0.02 18.01
CA GLY A 26 10.09 0.42 18.11
C GLY A 26 10.56 1.23 16.89
N ILE A 27 10.21 0.79 15.67
CA ILE A 27 10.50 1.53 14.44
C ILE A 27 9.77 2.88 14.45
N GLY A 28 8.48 2.90 14.81
CA GLY A 28 7.70 4.14 14.90
C GLY A 28 8.27 5.14 15.91
N VAL A 29 8.62 4.68 17.11
CA VAL A 29 9.20 5.49 18.18
C VAL A 29 10.61 5.97 17.83
N TYR A 30 11.42 5.12 17.21
CA TYR A 30 12.77 5.50 16.75
C TYR A 30 12.70 6.64 15.73
N TYR A 31 11.84 6.55 14.72
CA TYR A 31 11.65 7.63 13.73
C TYR A 31 10.97 8.87 14.33
N ALA A 32 10.08 8.71 15.31
CA ALA A 32 9.46 9.84 16.02
C ALA A 32 10.46 10.64 16.88
N LEU A 33 11.40 9.97 17.54
CA LEU A 33 12.41 10.61 18.40
C LEU A 33 13.64 11.08 17.61
N SER A 34 14.05 10.33 16.58
CA SER A 34 15.18 10.67 15.70
C SER A 34 14.79 11.63 14.57
N GLY A 35 13.50 11.96 14.43
CA GLY A 35 12.98 12.90 13.45
C GLY A 35 13.48 14.32 13.73
N ASN A 36 14.47 14.76 12.95
CA ASN A 36 15.01 16.10 13.05
C ASN A 36 13.90 17.13 12.78
N ARG A 37 13.53 17.88 13.82
CA ARG A 37 12.34 18.75 13.94
C ARG A 37 12.27 19.92 12.94
N ASN A 38 13.24 20.03 12.03
CA ASN A 38 13.46 21.13 11.10
C ASN A 38 13.36 20.74 9.61
N ALA A 39 13.04 19.47 9.28
CA ALA A 39 12.72 19.11 7.90
C ALA A 39 11.29 19.58 7.59
N THR A 40 11.18 20.81 7.07
CA THR A 40 9.96 21.44 6.53
C THR A 40 8.99 20.40 5.97
N THR A 41 7.70 20.47 6.31
CA THR A 41 6.61 19.53 5.92
C THR A 41 6.67 19.08 4.46
N LYS A 42 7.18 19.95 3.56
CA LYS A 42 7.47 19.63 2.16
C LYS A 42 8.50 18.50 1.98
N SER A 43 9.62 18.52 2.69
CA SER A 43 10.69 17.50 2.61
C SER A 43 10.26 16.16 3.24
N TYR A 44 9.36 16.15 4.24
CA TYR A 44 8.80 14.90 4.76
C TYR A 44 7.80 14.25 3.77
N LEU A 45 7.01 15.05 3.07
CA LEU A 45 6.01 14.57 2.09
C LEU A 45 6.61 14.25 0.71
N THR A 46 7.69 14.92 0.31
CA THR A 46 8.36 14.70 -0.99
C THR A 46 9.69 13.98 -0.89
N ALA A 47 10.19 13.74 0.33
CA ALA A 47 11.45 13.04 0.64
C ALA A 47 12.58 13.44 -0.33
N ASP A 48 12.74 14.76 -0.45
CA ASP A 48 13.73 15.44 -1.30
C ASP A 48 13.85 14.92 -2.74
N ARG A 49 12.78 14.30 -3.28
CA ARG A 49 12.75 13.70 -4.62
C ARG A 49 13.88 12.70 -4.90
N SER A 50 14.56 12.23 -3.85
CA SER A 50 15.76 11.39 -3.91
C SER A 50 15.55 10.00 -3.31
N LEU A 51 14.33 9.68 -2.88
CA LEU A 51 13.98 8.31 -2.52
C LEU A 51 14.19 7.39 -3.71
N ALA A 52 15.01 6.37 -3.50
CA ALA A 52 15.19 5.30 -4.47
C ALA A 52 13.81 4.70 -4.83
N VAL A 53 13.64 4.34 -6.10
CA VAL A 53 12.37 3.79 -6.61
C VAL A 53 11.97 2.50 -5.89
N ILE A 54 12.95 1.73 -5.43
CA ILE A 54 12.77 0.43 -4.77
C ILE A 54 11.97 0.55 -3.45
N PRO A 55 12.38 1.36 -2.45
CA PRO A 55 11.61 1.49 -1.21
C PRO A 55 10.23 2.13 -1.42
N VAL A 56 10.06 3.00 -2.42
CA VAL A 56 8.76 3.59 -2.76
C VAL A 56 7.81 2.53 -3.33
N ALA A 57 8.29 1.76 -4.31
CA ALA A 57 7.52 0.66 -4.89
C ALA A 57 7.15 -0.39 -3.84
N LEU A 58 8.09 -0.70 -2.92
CA LEU A 58 7.85 -1.61 -1.81
C LEU A 58 6.77 -1.08 -0.86
N SER A 59 6.81 0.20 -0.50
CA SER A 59 5.76 0.80 0.35
C SER A 59 4.40 0.78 -0.34
N MET A 60 4.33 1.07 -1.65
CA MET A 60 3.07 0.96 -2.40
C MET A 60 2.56 -0.49 -2.44
N PHE A 61 3.46 -1.46 -2.62
CA PHE A 61 3.11 -2.87 -2.59
C PHE A 61 2.56 -3.30 -1.23
N MET A 62 3.22 -2.88 -0.14
CA MET A 62 2.74 -3.16 1.22
C MET A 62 1.37 -2.54 1.50
N SER A 63 1.10 -1.34 1.00
CA SER A 63 -0.23 -0.72 1.11
C SER A 63 -1.30 -1.42 0.27
N TYR A 64 -0.91 -2.13 -0.79
CA TYR A 64 -1.84 -2.88 -1.64
C TYR A 64 -2.25 -4.22 -1.02
N ILE A 65 -1.34 -4.90 -0.33
CA ILE A 65 -1.63 -6.20 0.29
C ILE A 65 -2.54 -6.00 1.51
N SER A 66 -3.76 -6.54 1.41
CA SER A 66 -4.75 -6.54 2.48
C SER A 66 -5.03 -7.96 2.99
N ALA A 67 -5.35 -8.09 4.28
CA ALA A 67 -5.76 -9.35 4.89
C ALA A 67 -6.97 -9.98 4.18
N ILE A 68 -7.89 -9.14 3.68
CA ILE A 68 -9.08 -9.58 2.93
C ILE A 68 -8.67 -10.23 1.61
N LEU A 69 -7.65 -9.70 0.93
CA LEU A 69 -7.19 -10.23 -0.36
C LEU A 69 -6.55 -11.62 -0.19
N VAL A 70 -5.78 -11.83 0.88
CA VAL A 70 -5.14 -13.11 1.18
C VAL A 70 -6.18 -14.18 1.57
N LEU A 71 -7.09 -13.85 2.49
CA LEU A 71 -8.15 -14.76 2.93
C LEU A 71 -9.17 -15.00 1.81
N GLY A 72 -9.51 -13.97 1.02
CA GLY A 72 -10.42 -14.06 -0.11
C GLY A 72 -9.88 -14.94 -1.22
N ASN A 73 -8.63 -14.72 -1.64
CA ASN A 73 -8.04 -15.52 -2.72
C ASN A 73 -7.83 -16.98 -2.31
N THR A 74 -7.53 -17.26 -1.04
CA THR A 74 -7.46 -18.65 -0.56
C THR A 74 -8.86 -19.28 -0.50
N ALA A 75 -9.87 -18.57 -0.01
CA ALA A 75 -11.26 -19.05 -0.03
C ALA A 75 -11.77 -19.36 -1.45
N GLU A 76 -11.45 -18.51 -2.43
CA GLU A 76 -11.79 -18.73 -3.84
C GLU A 76 -11.02 -19.91 -4.44
N MET A 77 -9.74 -20.09 -4.07
CA MET A 77 -8.95 -21.26 -4.48
C MET A 77 -9.53 -22.57 -3.92
N TYR A 78 -10.06 -22.56 -2.69
CA TYR A 78 -10.71 -23.74 -2.11
C TYR A 78 -12.04 -24.10 -2.77
N THR A 79 -12.77 -23.13 -3.33
CA THR A 79 -14.09 -23.35 -3.94
C THR A 79 -14.03 -23.61 -5.45
N PHE A 80 -13.21 -22.85 -6.18
CA PHE A 80 -13.10 -22.91 -7.64
C PHE A 80 -11.85 -23.65 -8.15
N GLY A 81 -10.94 -24.03 -7.24
CA GLY A 81 -9.74 -24.80 -7.58
C GLY A 81 -8.86 -24.08 -8.61
N ALA A 82 -8.46 -24.81 -9.66
CA ALA A 82 -7.54 -24.30 -10.66
C ALA A 82 -8.12 -23.16 -11.54
N ASN A 83 -9.43 -22.93 -11.56
CA ASN A 83 -10.03 -21.87 -12.38
C ASN A 83 -9.64 -20.45 -11.92
N GLN A 84 -9.30 -20.27 -10.64
CA GLN A 84 -8.85 -18.99 -10.10
C GLN A 84 -7.56 -18.48 -10.79
N TRP A 85 -6.74 -19.39 -11.33
CA TRP A 85 -5.53 -19.02 -12.07
C TRP A 85 -5.82 -18.19 -13.32
N PHE A 86 -6.92 -18.46 -14.04
CA PHE A 86 -7.29 -17.67 -15.21
C PHE A 86 -7.67 -16.24 -14.84
N ALA A 87 -8.37 -16.06 -13.70
CA ALA A 87 -8.68 -14.74 -13.17
C ALA A 87 -7.40 -14.00 -12.76
N ALA A 88 -6.48 -14.66 -12.05
CA ALA A 88 -5.21 -14.09 -11.63
C ALA A 88 -4.34 -13.65 -12.83
N LEU A 89 -4.30 -14.45 -13.91
CA LEU A 89 -3.61 -14.10 -15.14
C LEU A 89 -4.24 -12.89 -15.83
N GLY A 90 -5.58 -12.84 -15.91
CA GLY A 90 -6.31 -11.67 -16.45
C GLY A 90 -6.03 -10.39 -15.67
N SER A 91 -6.09 -10.46 -14.33
CA SER A 91 -5.76 -9.32 -13.45
C SER A 91 -4.31 -8.86 -13.63
N SER A 92 -3.36 -9.79 -13.77
CA SER A 92 -1.93 -9.47 -13.97
C SER A 92 -1.71 -8.68 -15.27
N ILE A 93 -2.35 -9.10 -16.36
CA ILE A 93 -2.28 -8.39 -17.65
C ILE A 93 -2.93 -7.01 -17.53
N ALA A 94 -4.08 -6.91 -16.87
CA ALA A 94 -4.78 -5.64 -16.65
C ALA A 94 -3.93 -4.65 -15.83
N TYR A 95 -3.23 -5.11 -14.79
CA TYR A 95 -2.31 -4.26 -14.01
C TYR A 95 -1.11 -3.81 -14.86
N GLY A 96 -0.55 -4.68 -15.68
CA GLY A 96 0.53 -4.32 -16.60
C GLY A 96 0.11 -3.27 -17.63
N LEU A 97 -1.07 -3.45 -18.23
CA LEU A 97 -1.64 -2.49 -19.18
C LEU A 97 -1.96 -1.15 -18.51
N SER A 98 -2.55 -1.20 -17.31
CA SER A 98 -2.81 -0.03 -16.48
C SER A 98 -1.52 0.73 -16.17
N ALA A 99 -0.44 0.05 -15.76
CA ALA A 99 0.84 0.69 -15.52
C ALA A 99 1.40 1.39 -16.77
N ILE A 100 1.32 0.75 -17.95
CA ILE A 100 1.82 1.34 -19.21
C ILE A 100 0.98 2.56 -19.65
N ILE A 101 -0.31 2.62 -19.31
CA ILE A 101 -1.18 3.75 -19.68
C ILE A 101 -1.09 4.88 -18.65
N PHE A 102 -1.14 4.57 -17.36
CA PHE A 102 -1.17 5.56 -16.29
C PHE A 102 0.20 6.16 -15.98
N VAL A 103 1.31 5.41 -16.11
CA VAL A 103 2.65 5.96 -15.91
C VAL A 103 2.96 7.11 -16.86
N PRO A 104 2.86 6.99 -18.20
CA PRO A 104 3.12 8.11 -19.10
C PRO A 104 2.07 9.23 -19.00
N LEU A 105 0.88 8.94 -18.48
CA LEU A 105 -0.15 9.96 -18.22
C LEU A 105 0.19 10.83 -17.00
N PHE A 106 0.68 10.25 -15.91
CA PHE A 106 0.98 10.97 -14.67
C PHE A 106 2.41 11.50 -14.57
N PHE A 107 3.38 10.86 -15.22
CA PHE A 107 4.78 11.28 -15.23
C PHE A 107 5.03 12.72 -15.71
N PRO A 108 4.38 13.23 -16.78
CA PRO A 108 4.58 14.61 -17.23
C PRO A 108 3.92 15.66 -16.33
N LEU A 109 2.89 15.28 -15.54
CA LEU A 109 2.17 16.22 -14.69
C LEU A 109 2.98 16.64 -13.44
N LYS A 110 4.00 15.87 -13.01
CA LYS A 110 4.84 16.18 -11.82
C LYS A 110 4.03 16.52 -10.56
N ILE A 111 2.81 16.01 -10.45
CA ILE A 111 1.89 16.32 -9.37
C ILE A 111 2.22 15.45 -8.15
N THR A 112 2.35 16.12 -7.00
CA THR A 112 2.80 15.52 -5.73
C THR A 112 1.67 14.89 -4.90
N SER A 113 0.42 15.09 -5.31
CA SER A 113 -0.77 14.55 -4.65
C SER A 113 -1.95 14.49 -5.62
N ALA A 114 -2.75 13.42 -5.59
CA ALA A 114 -3.94 13.28 -6.45
C ALA A 114 -4.91 14.48 -6.37
N PHE A 115 -4.90 15.21 -5.24
CA PHE A 115 -5.73 16.40 -5.02
C PHE A 115 -5.29 17.64 -5.79
N GLU A 116 -4.04 17.73 -6.27
CA GLU A 116 -3.58 18.90 -7.03
C GLU A 116 -4.26 18.97 -8.41
N VAL A 117 -4.58 17.82 -9.00
CA VAL A 117 -5.30 17.72 -10.27
C VAL A 117 -6.70 18.33 -10.14
N GLU A 118 -7.37 18.05 -9.03
CA GLU A 118 -8.71 18.54 -8.73
C GLU A 118 -8.71 20.01 -8.33
N MET A 119 -7.69 20.48 -7.59
CA MET A 119 -7.56 21.92 -7.30
C MET A 119 -7.28 22.75 -8.56
N VAL A 120 -6.44 22.26 -9.48
CA VAL A 120 -6.17 22.97 -10.75
C VAL A 120 -7.42 23.04 -11.63
N SER A 121 -8.23 21.98 -11.67
CA SER A 121 -9.50 22.01 -12.43
C SER A 121 -10.52 22.97 -11.80
N ILE A 122 -10.60 23.06 -10.46
CA ILE A 122 -11.48 24.02 -9.75
C ILE A 122 -10.99 25.47 -9.87
N GLN A 123 -9.68 25.72 -9.91
CA GLN A 123 -9.13 27.06 -10.15
C GLN A 123 -9.45 27.56 -11.57
N ARG A 124 -9.41 26.65 -12.56
CA ARG A 124 -9.82 26.97 -13.93
C ARG A 124 -11.31 27.31 -14.06
N THR A 125 -12.18 26.68 -13.27
CA THR A 125 -13.62 27.01 -13.28
C THR A 125 -13.96 28.28 -12.50
N LYS A 126 -13.23 28.62 -11.43
CA LYS A 126 -13.37 29.91 -10.72
C LYS A 126 -12.79 31.11 -11.47
N SER A 127 -11.81 30.91 -12.35
CA SER A 127 -11.22 32.00 -13.16
C SER A 127 -12.00 32.31 -14.45
N ALA A 128 -13.01 31.50 -14.78
CA ALA A 128 -13.83 31.63 -15.99
C ALA A 128 -15.24 32.19 -15.70
N ASN A 129 -15.50 32.66 -14.48
CA ASN A 129 -16.75 33.30 -14.05
C ASN A 129 -16.46 34.58 -13.28
#